data_AF-A0A4Z0IYA4-F1
#
_entry.id   AF-A0A4Z0IYA4-F1
#
_cell.length_a   1.000
_cell.length_b   1.000
_cell.length_c   1.000
_cell.angle_alpha   90.00
_cell.angle_beta   90.00
_cell.angle_gamma   90.00
#
_symmetry.space_group_name_H-M   'P 1'
#
loop_
_entity.id
_entity.type
_entity.pdbx_description
1 polymer ?
#
loop_
_entity_poly.entity_id
_entity_poly.type
_entity_poly.pdbx_seq_one_letter_code
_entity_poly.pdbx_strand_id
1 'polypeptide(L)'
;MLGYGNRGERANGINRFRVRAGLRTVDPRARSAVLILCGGAVAGRRPEAMILERFAREELGFTGRMRLETESATTWENILNAIPLIDEELRAESTISIVSNSHHAEKARDHLWQLRPDLGRRLVRGGDYRFGELPVVKPIAAVRGLLALRELDRSNSL
;
A
#
# COMPACT_ATOMS: atom_id res chain seq x y z
N MET A 1 -2.66 -1.01 -3.06
CA MET A 1 -2.12 -1.89 -4.12
C MET A 1 -1.80 -1.01 -5.33
N LEU A 2 -0.65 -1.11 -6.03
CA LEU A 2 -0.24 -0.11 -7.06
C LEU A 2 0.02 -0.67 -8.47
N GLY A 3 -0.40 0.07 -9.50
CA GLY A 3 -0.67 -0.40 -10.88
C GLY A 3 0.51 -0.72 -11.80
N TYR A 4 0.43 -1.90 -12.42
CA TYR A 4 0.92 -2.15 -13.77
C TYR A 4 -0.32 -2.22 -14.66
N GLY A 5 -0.34 -1.41 -15.72
CA GLY A 5 -1.53 -1.16 -16.54
C GLY A 5 -2.27 -2.42 -16.98
N ASN A 6 -3.54 -2.52 -16.63
CA ASN A 6 -4.41 -3.57 -17.16
C ASN A 6 -5.22 -3.08 -18.38
N ARG A 7 -4.86 -3.55 -19.58
CA ARG A 7 -5.55 -3.19 -20.83
C ARG A 7 -6.91 -3.89 -21.00
N GLY A 8 -7.12 -5.03 -20.33
CA GLY A 8 -8.34 -5.83 -20.43
C GLY A 8 -9.26 -5.71 -19.21
N GLU A 9 -10.51 -6.13 -19.36
CA GLU A 9 -11.55 -6.04 -18.31
C GLU A 9 -11.40 -7.07 -17.18
N ARG A 10 -10.45 -8.01 -17.31
CA ARG A 10 -10.17 -9.07 -16.31
C ARG A 10 -8.79 -8.85 -15.71
N ALA A 11 -8.61 -9.23 -14.44
CA ALA A 11 -7.33 -9.13 -13.76
C ALA A 11 -6.27 -10.00 -14.48
N ASN A 12 -5.17 -9.35 -14.91
CA ASN A 12 -3.98 -10.03 -15.43
C ASN A 12 -3.20 -10.76 -14.31
N GLY A 13 -2.15 -11.51 -14.66
CA GLY A 13 -1.38 -12.32 -13.70
C GLY A 13 -0.81 -11.52 -12.52
N ILE A 14 -0.32 -10.30 -12.76
CA ILE A 14 0.21 -9.40 -11.73
C ILE A 14 -0.91 -8.97 -10.77
N ASN A 15 -2.04 -8.52 -11.31
CA ASN A 15 -3.18 -8.08 -10.51
C ASN A 15 -3.76 -9.23 -9.67
N ARG A 16 -3.83 -10.43 -10.24
CA ARG A 16 -4.23 -11.64 -9.50
C ARG A 16 -3.27 -11.98 -8.38
N PHE A 17 -1.96 -11.92 -8.63
CA PHE A 17 -0.93 -12.14 -7.61
C PHE A 17 -1.11 -11.15 -6.45
N ARG A 18 -1.23 -9.86 -6.76
CA ARG A 18 -1.32 -8.81 -5.74
C ARG A 18 -2.56 -9.00 -4.85
N VAL A 19 -3.72 -9.34 -5.41
CA VAL A 19 -4.94 -9.64 -4.60
C VAL A 19 -4.72 -10.83 -3.68
N ARG A 20 -4.16 -11.92 -4.20
CA ARG A 20 -3.88 -13.11 -3.38
C ARG A 20 -2.87 -12.80 -2.26
N ALA A 21 -1.84 -12.02 -2.54
CA ALA A 21 -0.88 -11.57 -1.54
C ALA A 21 -1.55 -10.69 -0.48
N GLY A 22 -2.43 -9.76 -0.89
CA GLY A 22 -3.24 -8.93 0.00
C GLY A 22 -4.08 -9.76 0.97
N LEU A 23 -4.82 -10.74 0.44
CA LEU A 23 -5.66 -11.61 1.25
C LEU A 23 -4.85 -12.48 2.22
N ARG A 24 -3.67 -12.97 1.82
CA ARG A 24 -2.77 -13.72 2.70
C ARG A 24 -2.13 -12.87 3.80
N THR A 25 -2.12 -11.56 3.62
CA THR A 25 -1.56 -10.61 4.60
C THR A 25 -2.49 -10.39 5.78
N VAL A 26 -3.79 -10.64 5.60
CA VAL A 26 -4.76 -10.49 6.68
C VAL A 26 -4.41 -11.48 7.78
N ASP A 27 -4.04 -10.95 8.96
CA ASP A 27 -3.76 -11.78 10.13
C ASP A 27 -5.05 -12.54 10.52
N PRO A 28 -5.03 -13.89 10.55
CA PRO A 28 -6.18 -14.68 10.99
C PRO A 28 -6.64 -14.35 12.41
N ARG A 29 -5.79 -13.73 13.24
CA ARG A 29 -6.12 -13.28 14.60
C ARG A 29 -6.65 -11.85 14.66
N ALA A 30 -6.65 -11.10 13.55
CA ALA A 30 -7.19 -9.75 13.53
C ALA A 30 -8.69 -9.77 13.81
N ARG A 31 -9.14 -8.92 14.75
CA ARG A 31 -10.57 -8.74 15.05
C ARG A 31 -11.38 -8.25 13.84
N SER A 32 -10.74 -7.47 12.97
CA SER A 32 -11.29 -6.96 11.72
C SER A 32 -10.16 -6.62 10.76
N ALA A 33 -10.43 -6.73 9.46
CA ALA A 33 -9.52 -6.28 8.41
C ALA A 33 -10.31 -5.61 7.28
N VAL A 34 -9.67 -4.64 6.63
CA VAL A 34 -10.17 -3.97 5.44
C VAL A 34 -9.11 -4.06 4.35
N LEU A 35 -9.53 -4.38 3.12
CA LEU A 35 -8.66 -4.23 1.96
C LEU A 35 -8.97 -2.90 1.28
N ILE A 36 -7.94 -2.07 1.13
CA ILE A 36 -8.03 -0.84 0.34
C ILE A 36 -7.37 -1.09 -1.02
N LEU A 37 -8.18 -1.07 -2.07
CA LEU A 37 -7.76 -1.30 -3.46
C LEU A 37 -7.68 0.06 -4.16
N CYS A 38 -6.49 0.41 -4.62
CA CYS A 38 -6.21 1.69 -5.27
C CYS A 38 -5.82 1.46 -6.72
N GLY A 39 -6.22 2.38 -7.60
CA GLY A 39 -5.81 2.42 -8.99
C GLY A 39 -6.96 2.78 -9.92
N GLY A 40 -6.75 3.84 -10.69
CA GLY A 40 -7.67 4.35 -11.68
C GLY A 40 -7.50 3.75 -13.07
N ALA A 41 -8.17 4.38 -14.04
CA ALA A 41 -8.30 3.92 -15.41
C ALA A 41 -7.10 4.36 -16.29
N VAL A 42 -5.89 3.87 -15.98
CA VAL A 42 -4.66 4.31 -16.66
C VAL A 42 -4.44 3.64 -18.02
N ALA A 43 -4.59 2.31 -18.07
CA ALA A 43 -4.28 1.52 -19.28
C ALA A 43 -5.52 0.98 -19.99
N GLY A 44 -6.70 1.25 -19.45
CA GLY A 44 -7.99 0.79 -19.98
C GLY A 44 -9.11 1.64 -19.42
N ARG A 45 -10.35 1.41 -19.91
CA ARG A 45 -11.52 2.23 -19.54
C ARG A 45 -12.04 2.01 -18.13
N ARG A 46 -11.63 0.92 -17.46
CA ARG A 46 -12.11 0.55 -16.14
C ARG A 46 -11.00 0.76 -15.10
N PRO A 47 -11.30 1.40 -13.95
CA PRO A 47 -10.34 1.52 -12.86
C PRO A 47 -9.79 0.17 -12.41
N GLU A 48 -8.46 0.11 -12.22
CA GLU A 48 -7.80 -1.10 -11.75
C GLU A 48 -8.38 -1.59 -10.41
N ALA A 49 -8.72 -0.68 -9.48
CA ALA A 49 -9.32 -1.02 -8.19
C ALA A 49 -10.60 -1.85 -8.34
N MET A 50 -11.48 -1.51 -9.29
CA MET A 50 -12.70 -2.28 -9.57
C MET A 50 -12.41 -3.65 -10.17
N ILE A 51 -11.37 -3.77 -11.00
CA ILE A 51 -10.96 -5.06 -11.57
C ILE A 51 -10.43 -5.98 -10.47
N LEU A 52 -9.65 -5.43 -9.53
CA LEU A 52 -9.13 -6.16 -8.37
C LEU A 52 -10.25 -6.58 -7.42
N GLU A 53 -11.22 -5.69 -7.17
CA GLU A 53 -12.39 -5.99 -6.35
C GLU A 53 -13.18 -7.16 -6.93
N ARG A 54 -13.50 -7.08 -8.22
CA ARG A 54 -14.23 -8.11 -8.94
C ARG A 54 -13.53 -9.46 -8.83
N PHE A 55 -12.22 -9.49 -9.04
CA PHE A 55 -11.43 -10.72 -8.89
C PHE A 55 -11.48 -11.27 -7.46
N ALA A 56 -11.39 -10.40 -6.44
CA ALA A 56 -11.49 -10.81 -5.04
C ALA A 56 -12.87 -11.40 -4.69
N ARG A 57 -13.96 -10.77 -5.15
CA ARG A 57 -15.35 -11.21 -4.90
C ARG A 57 -15.70 -12.46 -5.69
N GLU A 58 -15.62 -12.38 -7.02
CA GLU A 58 -16.20 -13.38 -7.91
C GLU A 58 -15.33 -14.63 -8.06
N GLU A 59 -14.00 -14.47 -8.08
CA GLU A 59 -13.10 -15.60 -8.34
C GLU A 59 -12.44 -16.17 -7.06
N LEU A 60 -12.27 -15.35 -6.01
CA LEU A 60 -11.69 -15.80 -4.74
C LEU A 60 -12.71 -15.95 -3.61
N GLY A 61 -13.97 -15.55 -3.82
CA GLY A 61 -15.03 -15.67 -2.81
C GLY A 61 -14.79 -14.83 -1.55
N PHE A 62 -13.98 -13.78 -1.62
CA PHE A 62 -13.69 -12.94 -0.46
C PHE A 62 -14.95 -12.16 -0.06
N THR A 63 -15.42 -12.32 1.18
CA THR A 63 -16.62 -11.65 1.71
C THR A 63 -16.32 -10.51 2.69
N GLY A 64 -15.04 -10.28 3.02
CA GLY A 64 -14.63 -9.24 3.98
C GLY A 64 -14.80 -7.81 3.46
N ARG A 65 -14.45 -6.84 4.32
CA ARG A 65 -14.59 -5.41 4.03
C ARG A 65 -13.58 -4.95 2.98
N MET A 66 -14.04 -4.15 2.02
CA MET A 66 -13.20 -3.52 1.00
C MET A 66 -13.57 -2.06 0.80
N ARG A 67 -12.58 -1.22 0.51
CA ARG A 67 -12.76 0.16 0.03
C ARG A 67 -12.00 0.32 -1.28
N LEU A 68 -12.55 1.10 -2.20
CA LEU A 68 -11.96 1.37 -3.50
C LEU A 68 -11.54 2.83 -3.62
N GLU A 69 -10.41 3.03 -4.27
CA GLU A 69 -9.94 4.33 -4.75
C GLU A 69 -9.68 4.18 -6.25
N THR A 70 -10.39 4.95 -7.07
CA THR A 70 -10.52 4.73 -8.52
C THR A 70 -9.94 5.85 -9.38
N GLU A 71 -9.33 6.86 -8.79
CA GLU A 71 -8.92 8.07 -9.50
C GLU A 71 -7.40 8.14 -9.73
N SER A 72 -6.62 7.40 -8.93
CA SER A 72 -5.16 7.46 -9.00
C SER A 72 -4.59 6.94 -10.33
N ALA A 73 -3.76 7.75 -10.99
CA ALA A 73 -3.01 7.36 -12.18
C ALA A 73 -1.55 6.96 -11.88
N THR A 74 -1.04 7.30 -10.70
CA THR A 74 0.37 7.11 -10.32
C THR A 74 0.52 6.44 -8.95
N THR A 75 1.71 5.91 -8.67
CA THR A 75 2.04 5.35 -7.35
C THR A 75 1.94 6.39 -6.22
N TRP A 76 2.25 7.66 -6.50
CA TRP A 76 2.09 8.75 -5.54
C TRP A 76 0.62 9.02 -5.22
N GLU A 77 -0.22 9.20 -6.25
CA GLU A 77 -1.66 9.46 -6.09
C GLU A 77 -2.35 8.32 -5.35
N ASN A 78 -1.99 7.07 -5.64
CA ASN A 78 -2.56 5.93 -4.92
C ASN A 78 -2.32 6.02 -3.41
N ILE A 79 -1.16 6.51 -2.97
CA ILE A 79 -0.88 6.67 -1.54
C ILE A 79 -1.58 7.91 -0.99
N LEU A 80 -1.52 9.02 -1.71
CA LEU A 80 -2.19 10.25 -1.34
C LEU A 80 -3.71 10.03 -1.14
N ASN A 81 -4.36 9.37 -2.09
CA ASN A 81 -5.80 9.12 -2.08
C ASN A 81 -6.20 7.94 -1.18
N ALA A 82 -5.26 7.07 -0.80
CA ALA A 82 -5.51 6.04 0.21
C ALA A 82 -5.55 6.61 1.63
N ILE A 83 -4.86 7.72 1.91
CA ILE A 83 -4.76 8.29 3.27
C ILE A 83 -6.16 8.59 3.88
N PRO A 84 -7.09 9.28 3.19
CA PRO A 84 -8.44 9.50 3.73
C PRO A 84 -9.17 8.19 4.07
N LEU A 85 -9.06 7.18 3.20
CA LEU A 85 -9.68 5.87 3.44
C LEU A 85 -9.03 5.14 4.63
N ILE A 86 -7.73 5.32 4.83
CA ILE A 86 -7.01 4.80 5.99
C ILE A 86 -7.49 5.47 7.27
N ASP A 87 -7.63 6.79 7.27
CA ASP A 87 -8.09 7.55 8.45
C ASP A 87 -9.54 7.21 8.82
N GLU A 88 -10.41 6.95 7.84
CA GLU A 88 -11.79 6.53 8.06
C GLU A 88 -11.92 5.11 8.63
N GLU A 89 -11.06 4.19 8.21
CA GLU A 89 -11.21 2.76 8.52
C GLU A 89 -10.36 2.30 9.71
N LEU A 90 -9.18 2.90 9.90
CA LEU A 90 -8.18 2.37 10.82
C LEU A 90 -8.16 3.12 12.14
N ARG A 91 -8.27 2.35 13.24
CA ARG A 91 -7.98 2.84 14.59
C ARG A 91 -6.48 3.08 14.78
N ALA A 92 -6.08 3.87 15.78
CA ALA A 92 -4.69 4.23 16.04
C ALA A 92 -3.75 3.02 16.20
N GLU A 93 -4.28 1.91 16.73
CA GLU A 93 -3.54 0.67 17.01
C GLU A 93 -3.48 -0.28 15.81
N SER A 94 -4.15 0.06 14.71
CA SER A 94 -4.22 -0.81 13.53
C SER A 94 -2.89 -0.79 12.77
N THR A 95 -2.45 -1.96 12.34
CA THR A 95 -1.27 -2.10 11.48
C THR A 95 -1.63 -1.93 10.01
N ILE A 96 -0.69 -1.42 9.21
CA ILE A 96 -0.88 -1.18 7.77
C ILE A 96 0.10 -2.07 7.02
N SER A 97 -0.40 -2.77 6.00
CA SER A 97 0.48 -3.43 5.03
C SER A 97 0.22 -2.93 3.62
N ILE A 98 1.30 -2.56 2.93
CA ILE A 98 1.24 -2.19 1.52
C ILE A 98 1.71 -3.37 0.70
N VAL A 99 0.77 -3.90 -0.10
CA VAL A 99 0.99 -5.01 -1.02
C VAL A 99 1.06 -4.50 -2.45
N SER A 100 2.18 -4.75 -3.12
CA SER A 100 2.40 -4.48 -4.54
C SER A 100 3.55 -5.34 -5.09
N ASN A 101 3.94 -5.14 -6.35
CA ASN A 101 5.22 -5.67 -6.83
C ASN A 101 6.40 -4.97 -6.11
N SER A 102 7.54 -5.65 -5.94
CA SER A 102 8.64 -5.24 -5.03
C SER A 102 9.04 -3.77 -5.12
N HIS A 103 9.40 -3.28 -6.30
CA HIS A 103 9.82 -1.88 -6.48
C HIS A 103 8.70 -0.87 -6.16
N HIS A 104 7.46 -1.16 -6.58
CA HIS A 104 6.32 -0.29 -6.29
C HIS A 104 5.97 -0.30 -4.80
N ALA A 105 6.10 -1.45 -4.12
CA ALA A 105 5.79 -1.56 -2.70
C ALA A 105 6.76 -0.76 -1.84
N GLU A 106 8.05 -0.75 -2.17
CA GLU A 106 9.04 0.10 -1.51
C GLU A 106 8.75 1.59 -1.73
N LYS A 107 8.57 1.99 -2.99
CA LYS A 107 8.22 3.38 -3.36
C LYS A 107 6.94 3.86 -2.66
N ALA A 108 5.94 3.00 -2.52
CA ALA A 108 4.71 3.29 -1.81
C ALA A 108 4.93 3.59 -0.33
N ARG A 109 5.76 2.78 0.35
CA ARG A 109 6.09 2.95 1.75
C ARG A 109 6.83 4.27 1.95
N ASP A 110 7.76 4.59 1.06
CA ASP A 110 8.48 5.88 1.08
C ASP A 110 7.54 7.07 0.89
N HIS A 111 6.57 6.98 -0.02
CA HIS A 111 5.56 8.02 -0.20
C HIS A 111 4.68 8.18 1.04
N LEU A 112 4.26 7.07 1.67
CA LEU A 112 3.46 7.15 2.89
C LEU A 112 4.26 7.79 4.03
N TRP A 113 5.54 7.47 4.16
CA TRP A 113 6.42 8.11 5.13
C TRP A 113 6.59 9.61 4.89
N GLN A 114 6.67 10.05 3.63
CA GLN A 114 6.78 11.47 3.28
C GLN A 114 5.49 12.24 3.59
N LEU A 115 4.33 11.64 3.27
CA LEU A 115 3.03 12.28 3.43
C LEU A 115 2.50 12.22 4.87
N ARG A 116 2.65 11.07 5.53
CA ARG A 116 2.07 10.75 6.85
C ARG A 116 3.01 9.84 7.66
N PRO A 117 4.05 10.40 8.30
CA PRO A 117 4.99 9.64 9.13
C PRO A 117 4.32 8.84 10.27
N ASP A 118 3.20 9.32 10.79
CA ASP A 118 2.39 8.63 11.80
C ASP A 118 1.81 7.30 11.27
N LEU A 119 1.31 7.29 10.02
CA LEU A 119 0.88 6.06 9.34
C LEU A 119 2.07 5.21 8.92
N GLY A 120 3.17 5.84 8.51
CA GLY A 120 4.43 5.17 8.16
C GLY A 120 5.00 4.31 9.29
N ARG A 121 4.90 4.78 10.54
CA ARG A 121 5.30 4.02 11.75
C ARG A 121 4.48 2.75 11.99
N ARG A 122 3.27 2.67 11.42
CA ARG A 122 2.34 1.54 11.57
C ARG A 122 2.50 0.50 10.46
N LEU A 123 3.44 0.71 9.54
CA LEU A 123 3.73 -0.22 8.46
C LEU A 123 4.30 -1.53 9.00
N VAL A 124 3.66 -2.64 8.64
CA VAL A 124 4.13 -4.01 8.86
C VAL A 124 4.44 -4.69 7.54
N ARG A 125 5.16 -5.81 7.59
CA ARG A 125 5.44 -6.61 6.40
C ARG A 125 4.15 -7.21 5.84
N GLY A 126 3.99 -7.17 4.52
CA GLY A 126 2.90 -7.85 3.82
C GLY A 126 3.20 -9.29 3.43
N GLY A 127 2.15 -10.01 3.07
CA GLY A 127 2.19 -11.39 2.55
C GLY A 127 2.65 -11.48 1.09
N ASP A 128 3.04 -10.36 0.48
CA ASP A 128 3.87 -10.28 -0.74
C ASP A 128 5.34 -10.69 -0.49
N TYR A 129 5.71 -11.00 0.75
CA TYR A 129 7.09 -11.21 1.19
C TYR A 129 7.43 -12.68 1.54
N ARG A 130 8.17 -13.39 0.66
CA ARG A 130 9.06 -14.58 0.89
C ARG A 130 9.56 -15.04 -0.50
N PHE A 131 10.85 -15.11 -0.87
CA PHE A 131 12.07 -15.69 -0.26
C PHE A 131 13.30 -15.03 -0.96
N GLY A 132 14.34 -14.59 -0.24
CA GLY A 132 15.70 -14.53 -0.81
C GLY A 132 16.49 -13.21 -0.89
N GLU A 133 15.91 -12.00 -0.83
CA GLU A 133 16.71 -10.78 -1.07
C GLU A 133 16.63 -9.73 0.05
N LEU A 134 17.73 -9.73 0.83
CA LEU A 134 18.39 -8.68 1.62
C LEU A 134 17.95 -8.38 3.09
N PRO A 135 18.97 -8.17 3.97
CA PRO A 135 18.84 -8.03 5.42
C PRO A 135 18.56 -6.58 5.80
N VAL A 136 17.73 -6.38 6.83
CA VAL A 136 17.54 -5.08 7.49
C VAL A 136 17.23 -3.94 6.52
N VAL A 137 15.94 -3.71 6.25
CA VAL A 137 15.49 -2.38 5.82
C VAL A 137 15.81 -1.44 6.98
N LYS A 138 17.01 -0.85 6.98
CA LYS A 138 17.27 0.35 7.76
C LYS A 138 16.24 1.35 7.23
N PRO A 139 15.36 1.91 8.07
CA PRO A 139 14.38 2.85 7.57
C PRO A 139 15.18 3.99 6.94
N ILE A 140 15.07 4.18 5.62
CA ILE A 140 15.70 5.32 4.95
C ILE A 140 15.18 6.62 5.58
N ALA A 141 13.95 6.59 6.12
CA ALA A 141 13.38 7.62 6.99
C ALA A 141 14.08 7.80 8.35
N ALA A 142 14.61 6.75 8.99
CA ALA A 142 15.42 6.90 10.20
C ALA A 142 16.76 7.59 9.88
N VAL A 143 17.33 7.30 8.71
CA VAL A 143 18.53 7.99 8.23
C VAL A 143 18.24 9.45 7.89
N ARG A 144 17.15 9.74 7.15
CA ARG A 144 16.77 11.11 6.80
C ARG A 144 16.24 11.94 7.98
N GLY A 145 15.51 11.32 8.91
CA GLY A 145 15.07 11.96 10.15
C GLY A 145 16.24 12.32 11.05
N LEU A 146 17.27 11.46 11.13
CA LEU A 146 18.51 11.77 11.85
C LEU A 146 19.31 12.90 11.16
N LEU A 147 19.27 12.98 9.83
CA LEU A 147 19.91 14.07 9.08
C LEU A 147 19.17 15.41 9.26
N ALA A 148 17.83 15.41 9.20
CA ALA A 148 17.02 16.61 9.41
C ALA A 148 17.17 17.17 10.85
N LEU A 149 17.26 16.29 11.86
CA LEU A 149 17.54 16.71 13.25
C LEU A 149 18.93 17.34 13.40
N ARG A 150 19.94 16.81 12.69
CA ARG A 150 21.31 17.38 12.70
C ARG A 150 21.41 18.74 12.04
N GLU A 151 20.57 19.00 11.05
CA GLU A 151 20.54 20.28 10.31
C GLU A 151 19.89 21.38 11.17
N LEU A 152 18.88 21.02 11.96
CA LEU A 152 18.23 21.90 12.94
C LEU A 152 19.18 22.27 14.09
N ASP A 153 19.91 21.32 14.68
CA ASP A 153 20.88 21.61 15.76
C ASP A 153 22.02 22.54 15.30
N ARG A 154 22.47 22.39 14.05
CA ARG A 154 23.54 23.19 13.48
C ARG A 154 23.10 24.63 13.15
N SER A 155 21.81 24.83 12.84
CA SER A 155 21.22 26.15 12.61
C SER A 155 20.91 26.93 13.89
N ASN A 156 20.82 26.24 15.03
CA ASN A 156 20.50 26.84 16.34
C ASN A 156 21.76 27.12 17.19
N SER A 157 22.96 26.92 16.61
CA SER A 157 24.27 27.06 17.26
C SER A 157 25.12 28.20 16.66
N LEU A 158 24.51 29.13 15.91
CA LEU A 158 25.12 30.35 15.37
C LEU A 158 24.42 31.59 15.92
#